data_AF-A0A6C0HX86-F1
#
_entry.id   AF-A0A6C0HX86-F1
#
_cell.length_a   1.000
_cell.length_b   1.000
_cell.length_c   1.000
_cell.angle_alpha   90.00
_cell.angle_beta   90.00
_cell.angle_gamma   90.00
#
_symmetry.space_group_name_H-M   'P 1'
#
loop_
_entity.id
_entity.type
_entity.pdbx_description
1 polymer ?
#
loop_
_entity_poly.entity_id
_entity_poly.type
_entity_poly.pdbx_seq_one_letter_code
_entity_poly.pdbx_strand_id
1 'polypeptide(L)' 'MGDITIEKIVHYADILAVPCFLISFLYFYYKQNKTLFENLIMLFLLIGLILDTIFTYNYLAGNIK' A
#
# COMPACT_ATOMS: atom_id res chain seq x y z
N MET A 1 -19.48 -21.66 -2.20
CA MET A 1 -18.50 -21.74 -3.31
C MET A 1 -18.29 -20.34 -3.88
N GLY A 2 -17.79 -19.41 -3.07
CA GLY A 2 -17.58 -18.00 -3.41
C GLY A 2 -16.36 -17.35 -2.74
N ASP A 3 -15.86 -17.95 -1.64
CA ASP A 3 -14.78 -17.39 -0.81
C ASP A 3 -13.40 -17.37 -1.50
N ILE A 4 -13.07 -18.41 -2.27
CA ILE A 4 -11.75 -18.60 -2.92
C ILE A 4 -11.39 -17.45 -3.88
N THR A 5 -12.40 -16.76 -4.43
CA THR A 5 -12.21 -15.66 -5.39
C THR A 5 -11.85 -14.35 -4.70
N ILE A 6 -12.49 -14.03 -3.58
CA ILE A 6 -12.29 -12.77 -2.85
C ILE A 6 -10.89 -12.74 -2.25
N GLU A 7 -10.46 -13.82 -1.59
CA GLU A 7 -9.14 -13.92 -0.97
C GLU A 7 -8.01 -13.68 -1.98
N LYS A 8 -8.08 -14.33 -3.14
CA LYS A 8 -7.08 -14.13 -4.21
C LYS A 8 -7.04 -12.68 -4.71
N ILE A 9 -8.21 -12.05 -4.88
CA ILE A 9 -8.29 -10.66 -5.36
C ILE A 9 -7.68 -9.69 -4.34
N VAL A 10 -7.90 -9.93 -3.04
CA VAL A 10 -7.31 -9.11 -1.96
C VAL A 10 -5.78 -9.16 -2.04
N HIS A 11 -5.20 -10.35 -2.20
CA HIS A 11 -3.73 -10.46 -2.30
C HIS A 11 -3.15 -9.80 -3.55
N TYR A 12 -3.85 -9.87 -4.70
CA TYR A 12 -3.42 -9.11 -5.88
C TYR A 12 -3.54 -7.60 -5.68
N ALA A 13 -4.55 -7.14 -4.93
CA ALA A 13 -4.71 -5.74 -4.59
C ALA A 13 -3.57 -5.25 -3.68
N ASP A 14 -3.19 -6.02 -2.65
CA ASP A 14 -2.09 -5.68 -1.74
C ASP A 14 -0.74 -5.56 -2.50
N ILE A 15 -0.47 -6.50 -3.42
CA ILE A 15 0.76 -6.49 -4.24
C ILE A 15 0.81 -5.25 -5.16
N LEU A 16 -0.32 -4.83 -5.73
CA LEU A 16 -0.41 -3.65 -6.58
C LEU A 16 -0.45 -2.34 -5.78
N ALA A 17 -0.89 -2.39 -4.53
CA ALA A 17 -0.98 -1.22 -3.66
C ALA A 17 0.42 -0.70 -3.29
N VAL A 18 1.38 -1.58 -3.00
CA VAL A 18 2.77 -1.21 -2.68
C VAL A 18 3.41 -0.28 -3.74
N PRO A 19 3.46 -0.62 -5.04
CA PRO A 19 4.01 0.29 -6.06
C PRO A 19 3.15 1.55 -6.25
N CYS A 20 1.82 1.47 -6.11
CA CYS A 20 0.94 2.65 -6.17
C CYS A 20 1.24 3.66 -5.05
N PHE A 21 1.40 3.17 -3.82
CA PHE A 21 1.74 3.99 -2.66
C PHE A 21 3.13 4.59 -2.80
N LEU A 22 4.11 3.83 -3.32
CA LEU A 22 5.47 4.32 -3.57
C LEU A 22 5.50 5.44 -4.62
N ILE A 23 4.84 5.25 -5.77
CA ILE A 23 4.78 6.25 -6.84
C ILE A 23 4.08 7.52 -6.33
N SER A 24 2.95 7.38 -5.63
CA SER A 24 2.22 8.51 -5.06
C SER A 24 3.07 9.26 -4.04
N PHE A 25 3.80 8.54 -3.17
CA PHE A 25 4.70 9.14 -2.20
C PHE A 25 5.82 9.92 -2.88
N LEU A 26 6.47 9.34 -3.90
CA LEU A 26 7.52 10.02 -4.67
C LEU A 26 6.99 11.27 -5.39
N TYR A 27 5.80 11.20 -5.99
CA TYR A 27 5.16 12.34 -6.64
C TYR A 27 5.02 13.53 -5.68
N PHE A 28 4.45 13.28 -4.49
CA PHE A 28 4.33 14.34 -3.49
C PHE A 28 5.70 14.73 -2.94
N TYR A 29 6.65 13.81 -2.75
CA TYR A 29 7.99 14.11 -2.25
C TYR A 29 8.74 15.14 -3.11
N TYR A 30 8.69 14.98 -4.45
CA TYR A 30 9.35 15.89 -5.39
C TYR A 30 8.65 17.25 -5.54
N LYS A 31 7.43 17.42 -5.01
CA LYS A 31 6.76 18.72 -5.00
C LYS A 31 7.51 19.69 -4.07
N GLN A 32 8.01 20.81 -4.62
CA GLN A 32 8.79 21.81 -3.86
C GLN A 32 7.94 22.57 -2.82
N ASN A 33 6.75 23.04 -3.21
CA ASN A 33 5.84 23.74 -2.31
C ASN A 33 4.69 22.81 -1.92
N LYS A 34 4.81 22.18 -0.76
CA LYS A 34 3.79 21.28 -0.21
C LYS A 34 2.90 22.04 0.76
N THR A 35 1.60 21.89 0.60
CA THR A 35 0.64 22.36 1.61
C THR A 35 0.65 21.42 2.82
N LEU A 36 0.15 21.90 3.96
CA LEU A 36 0.02 21.08 5.18
C LEU A 36 -0.84 19.82 4.92
N PHE A 37 -1.87 19.94 4.08
CA PHE A 37 -2.72 18.83 3.66
C PHE A 37 -1.94 17.78 2.85
N GLU A 38 -1.05 18.20 1.96
CA GLU A 38 -0.23 17.27 1.17
C GLU A 38 0.82 16.55 2.02
N ASN A 39 1.38 17.22 3.02
CA ASN A 39 2.25 16.55 4.00
C ASN A 39 1.47 15.52 4.83
N LEU A 40 0.21 15.81 5.17
CA LEU A 40 -0.66 14.84 5.84
C LEU A 40 -0.97 13.64 4.94
N ILE A 41 -1.25 13.86 3.65
CA ILE A 41 -1.40 12.78 2.67
C ILE A 41 -0.13 11.94 2.58
N MET A 42 1.05 12.56 2.49
CA MET A 42 2.32 11.85 2.47
C MET A 42 2.54 10.96 3.69
N LEU A 43 2.13 11.42 4.88
CA LEU A 43 2.17 10.61 6.09
C LEU A 43 1.25 9.39 5.98
N PHE A 44 0.01 9.56 5.50
CA PHE A 44 -0.90 8.43 5.27
C PHE A 44 -0.40 7.46 4.21
N LEU A 45 0.19 7.96 3.11
CA LEU A 45 0.82 7.13 2.07
C LEU A 45 1.98 6.30 2.64
N LEU A 46 2.80 6.90 3.51
CA LEU A 46 3.91 6.19 4.15
C LEU A 46 3.41 5.10 5.11
N ILE A 47 2.39 5.41 5.92
CA ILE A 47 1.77 4.43 6.84
C ILE A 47 1.13 3.29 6.05
N GLY A 48 0.38 3.61 4.99
CA GLY A 48 -0.23 2.62 4.09
C GLY A 48 0.82 1.72 3.43
N LEU A 49 1.91 2.30 2.92
CA LEU A 49 3.02 1.55 2.33
C LEU A 49 3.64 0.55 3.32
N ILE A 50 3.86 0.97 4.57
CA ILE A 50 4.44 0.10 5.61
C ILE A 50 3.48 -1.03 5.94
N LEU A 51 2.19 -0.73 6.16
CA LEU A 51 1.18 -1.73 6.49
C LEU A 51 1.00 -2.74 5.36
N ASP A 52 0.85 -2.28 4.12
CA ASP A 52 0.68 -3.15 2.95
C ASP A 52 1.91 -4.02 2.71
N THR A 53 3.11 -3.49 2.95
CA THR A 53 4.35 -4.28 2.85
C THR A 53 4.37 -5.39 3.90
N ILE A 54 3.94 -5.12 5.14
CA ILE A 54 3.86 -6.13 6.21
C ILE A 54 2.82 -7.22 5.88
N PHE A 55 1.64 -6.83 5.41
CA PHE A 55 0.60 -7.79 5.01
C PHE A 55 1.04 -8.65 3.82
N THR A 56 1.60 -8.02 2.78
CA THR A 56 2.16 -8.71 1.62
C THR A 56 3.28 -9.67 2.03
N TYR A 57 4.17 -9.26 2.92
CA TYR A 57 5.24 -10.12 3.44
C TYR A 57 4.69 -11.31 4.21
N ASN A 58 3.73 -11.10 5.12
CA ASN A 58 3.12 -12.18 5.91
C ASN A 58 2.37 -13.19 5.03
N TYR A 59 1.72 -12.71 3.96
CA TYR A 59 1.08 -13.57 2.95
C TYR A 59 2.09 -14.38 2.15
N LEU A 60 3.13 -13.74 1.61
CA LEU A 60 4.18 -14.41 0.83
C LEU A 60 4.99 -15.39 1.68
N ALA A 61 5.19 -15.09 2.97
CA ALA A 61 5.86 -15.96 3.93
C ALA A 61 5.00 -17.16 4.39
N GLY A 62 3.73 -17.24 3.98
CA GLY A 62 2.82 -18.34 4.33
C GLY A 62 2.37 -18.36 5.80
N ASN A 63 2.51 -17.24 6.52
CA ASN A 63 2.06 -17.10 7.91
C ASN A 63 0.56 -16.84 8.03
N ILE A 64 -0.07 -16.42 6.93
CA ILE A 64 -1.51 -16.20 6.83
C ILE A 64 -1.99 -17.05 5.65
N LYS A 65 -2.90 -18.00 5.93
CA LYS A 65 -3.56 -18.83 4.92
C LYS A 65 -4.65 -18.05 4.21
#